data_AF-A0AAD7IQE9-F1
#
_entry.id   AF-A0AAD7IQE9-F1
#
_cell.length_a   1.000
_cell.length_b   1.000
_cell.length_c   1.000
_cell.angle_alpha   90.00
_cell.angle_beta   90.00
_cell.angle_gamma   90.00
#
_symmetry.space_group_name_H-M   'P 1'
#
loop_
_entity.id
_entity.type
_entity.pdbx_description
1 polymer ?
#
loop_
_entity_poly.entity_id
_entity_poly.type
_entity_poly.pdbx_seq_one_letter_code
_entity_poly.pdbx_strand_id
1 'polypeptide(L)'
;PSPYNEAQHRAICAIRCAANKHSFASQDDKWYHLEVDLLRPGTIPPSSKIVARDVGLLYLEYAKVVRWYFEVCSLSSYRQMVTLNSVPPEA
;
A
#
# COMPACT_ATOMS: atom_id res chain seq x y z
N PRO A 1 7.70 -13.59 -21.23
CA PRO A 1 8.01 -13.74 -19.79
C PRO A 1 8.97 -12.63 -19.31
N SER A 2 8.58 -11.85 -18.30
CA SER A 2 9.52 -10.93 -17.65
C SER A 2 10.57 -11.74 -16.89
N PRO A 3 11.87 -11.38 -16.93
CA PRO A 3 12.86 -12.00 -16.06
C PRO A 3 12.47 -11.78 -14.60
N TYR A 4 12.77 -12.76 -13.75
CA TYR A 4 12.56 -12.64 -12.31
C TYR A 4 13.36 -11.48 -11.74
N ASN A 5 12.73 -10.74 -10.84
CA ASN A 5 13.34 -9.67 -10.07
C ASN A 5 12.92 -9.82 -8.60
N GLU A 6 13.90 -9.91 -7.70
CA GLU A 6 13.65 -10.07 -6.27
C GLU A 6 12.84 -8.91 -5.68
N ALA A 7 13.12 -7.67 -6.09
CA ALA A 7 12.40 -6.50 -5.61
C ALA A 7 10.93 -6.54 -6.03
N GLN A 8 10.64 -6.99 -7.26
CA GLN A 8 9.27 -7.19 -7.71
C GLN A 8 8.58 -8.33 -6.96
N HIS A 9 9.28 -9.44 -6.73
CA HIS A 9 8.74 -10.55 -5.94
C HIS A 9 8.35 -10.09 -4.53
N ARG A 10 9.23 -9.35 -3.85
CA ARG A 10 8.95 -8.73 -2.54
C ARG A 10 7.74 -7.82 -2.56
N ALA A 11 7.67 -6.93 -3.54
CA ALA A 11 6.54 -6.02 -3.68
C ALA A 11 5.22 -6.78 -3.86
N ILE A 12 5.20 -7.85 -4.66
CA ILE A 12 4.01 -8.70 -4.84
C ILE A 12 3.61 -9.36 -3.52
N CYS A 13 4.56 -9.91 -2.76
CA CYS A 13 4.28 -10.50 -1.44
C CYS A 13 3.69 -9.47 -0.47
N ALA A 14 4.27 -8.27 -0.39
CA ALA A 14 3.78 -7.18 0.45
C ALA A 14 2.36 -6.74 0.05
N ILE A 15 2.09 -6.57 -1.24
CA ILE A 15 0.76 -6.22 -1.75
C ILE A 15 -0.25 -7.33 -1.42
N ARG A 16 0.10 -8.61 -1.61
CA ARG A 16 -0.77 -9.75 -1.25
C ARG A 16 -1.13 -9.73 0.23
N CYS A 17 -0.15 -9.49 1.10
CA CYS A 17 -0.39 -9.36 2.54
C CYS A 17 -1.32 -8.19 2.87
N ALA A 18 -1.06 -7.00 2.30
CA ALA A 18 -1.84 -5.80 2.57
C ALA A 18 -3.29 -5.90 2.03
N ALA A 19 -3.48 -6.45 0.83
CA ALA A 19 -4.77 -6.53 0.16
C ALA A 19 -5.71 -7.58 0.80
N ASN A 20 -5.17 -8.75 1.13
CA ASN A 20 -5.97 -9.87 1.63
C ASN A 20 -5.94 -9.99 3.16
N LYS A 21 -5.28 -9.05 3.86
CA LYS A 21 -5.05 -9.11 5.32
C LYS A 21 -4.37 -10.42 5.75
N HIS A 22 -3.49 -10.96 4.91
CA HIS A 22 -2.76 -12.18 5.25
C HIS A 22 -1.71 -11.90 6.33
N SER A 23 -1.56 -12.85 7.26
CA SER A 23 -0.47 -12.82 8.23
C SER A 23 0.88 -12.85 7.54
N PHE A 24 1.83 -12.04 8.02
CA PHE A 24 3.20 -12.05 7.52
C PHE A 24 3.85 -13.43 7.67
N ALA A 25 3.49 -14.17 8.73
CA ALA A 25 3.96 -15.54 9.00
C ALA A 25 3.70 -16.52 7.85
N SER A 26 2.73 -16.22 6.96
CA SER A 26 2.50 -17.01 5.74
C SER A 26 3.71 -17.06 4.80
N GLN A 27 4.62 -16.09 4.91
CA GLN A 27 5.83 -16.04 4.08
C GLN A 27 6.91 -17.00 4.56
N ASP A 28 6.87 -17.40 5.83
CA ASP A 28 7.76 -18.40 6.40
C ASP A 28 7.11 -19.81 6.40
N ASP A 29 5.93 -19.97 5.79
CA ASP A 29 5.25 -21.27 5.69
C ASP A 29 6.00 -22.20 4.72
N LYS A 30 6.34 -23.40 5.21
CA LYS A 30 6.99 -24.45 4.41
C LYS A 30 6.28 -24.74 3.10
N TRP A 31 4.94 -24.65 3.05
CA TRP A 31 4.17 -24.94 1.85
C TRP A 31 4.32 -23.83 0.80
N TYR A 32 4.40 -22.58 1.25
CA TYR A 32 4.68 -21.45 0.37
C TYR A 32 6.11 -21.55 -0.20
N HIS A 33 7.09 -21.93 0.63
CA HIS A 33 8.45 -22.19 0.15
C HIS A 33 8.49 -23.31 -0.90
N LEU A 34 7.77 -24.42 -0.68
CA LEU A 34 7.67 -25.51 -1.65
C LEU A 34 6.99 -25.07 -2.95
N GLU A 35 5.91 -24.28 -2.88
CA GLU A 35 5.24 -23.73 -4.07
C GLU A 35 6.20 -22.86 -4.90
N VAL A 36 6.95 -21.97 -4.24
CA VAL A 36 7.92 -21.10 -4.91
C VAL A 36 9.05 -21.93 -5.55
N ASP A 37 9.54 -22.96 -4.87
CA ASP A 37 10.59 -23.84 -5.39
C ASP A 37 10.10 -24.69 -6.58
N LEU A 38 8.85 -25.17 -6.55
CA LEU A 38 8.22 -25.89 -7.66
C LEU A 38 8.08 -25.03 -8.92
N LEU A 39 7.71 -23.75 -8.75
CA LEU A 39 7.53 -22.81 -9.86
C LEU A 39 8.87 -22.29 -10.38
N ARG A 40 9.83 -22.06 -9.48
CA ARG A 40 11.16 -21.54 -9.83
C ARG A 40 12.22 -21.99 -8.81
N PRO A 41 12.90 -23.12 -9.09
CA PRO A 41 13.85 -23.72 -8.16
C PRO A 41 14.95 -22.77 -7.69
N GLY A 42 15.27 -22.83 -6.40
CA GLY A 42 16.30 -22.00 -5.78
C GLY A 42 15.92 -20.53 -5.56
N THR A 43 14.65 -20.17 -5.78
CA THR A 43 14.15 -18.85 -5.40
C THR A 43 13.97 -18.77 -3.89
N ILE A 44 14.53 -17.74 -3.26
CA ILE A 44 14.39 -17.50 -1.82
C ILE A 44 13.20 -16.54 -1.61
N PRO A 45 12.10 -16.98 -0.98
CA PRO A 45 11.01 -16.08 -0.63
C PRO A 45 11.43 -15.06 0.43
N PRO A 46 10.82 -13.88 0.46
CA PRO A 46 11.12 -12.90 1.49
C PRO A 46 10.59 -13.34 2.85
N SER A 47 11.40 -13.21 3.89
CA SER A 47 10.96 -13.53 5.26
C SER A 47 9.79 -12.65 5.72
N SER A 48 9.01 -13.14 6.70
CA SER A 48 7.91 -12.38 7.31
C SER A 48 8.32 -10.98 7.78
N LYS A 49 9.53 -10.84 8.35
CA LYS A 49 10.04 -9.55 8.85
C LYS A 49 10.21 -8.52 7.72
N ILE A 50 10.70 -8.98 6.57
CA ILE A 50 10.89 -8.12 5.39
C ILE A 50 9.53 -7.68 4.87
N VAL A 51 8.59 -8.62 4.72
CA VAL A 51 7.25 -8.31 4.22
C VAL A 51 6.49 -7.38 5.17
N ALA A 52 6.60 -7.58 6.49
CA ALA A 52 6.00 -6.67 7.48
C ALA A 52 6.53 -5.24 7.35
N ARG A 53 7.85 -5.07 7.19
CA ARG A 53 8.47 -3.77 6.94
C ARG A 53 7.97 -3.15 5.64
N ASP A 54 7.94 -3.93 4.56
CA ASP A 54 7.55 -3.44 3.24
C ASP A 54 6.06 -3.04 3.21
N VAL A 55 5.19 -3.77 3.91
CA VAL A 55 3.78 -3.39 4.12
C VAL A 55 3.66 -2.10 4.93
N GLY A 56 4.47 -1.92 5.97
CA GLY A 56 4.53 -0.66 6.71
C GLY A 56 4.88 0.54 5.83
N LEU A 57 5.83 0.37 4.92
CA LEU A 57 6.19 1.39 3.93
C LEU A 57 5.04 1.67 2.95
N LEU A 58 4.36 0.62 2.45
CA LEU A 58 3.19 0.79 1.59
C LEU A 58 2.11 1.63 2.28
N TYR A 59 1.78 1.31 3.54
CA TYR A 59 0.80 2.08 4.28
C TYR A 59 1.24 3.53 4.58
N LEU A 60 2.53 3.76 4.85
CA LEU A 60 3.05 5.11 5.05
C LEU A 60 2.88 5.97 3.80
N GLU A 61 3.23 5.44 2.63
CA GLU A 61 3.07 6.16 1.36
C GLU A 61 1.59 6.36 1.02
N TYR A 62 0.74 5.37 1.28
CA TYR A 62 -0.71 5.51 1.07
C TYR A 62 -1.34 6.54 2.01
N ALA A 63 -0.87 6.62 3.25
CA ALA A 63 -1.34 7.61 4.22
C ALA A 63 -1.08 9.04 3.75
N LYS A 64 -0.01 9.30 2.99
CA LYS A 64 0.25 10.62 2.38
C LYS A 64 -0.85 10.99 1.38
N VAL A 65 -1.30 10.04 0.57
CA VAL A 65 -2.39 10.24 -0.40
C VAL A 65 -3.69 10.55 0.32
N VAL A 66 -4.00 9.77 1.37
CA VAL A 66 -5.20 9.99 2.20
C VAL A 66 -5.16 11.37 2.86
N ARG A 67 -4.01 11.74 3.45
CA ARG A 67 -3.80 13.07 4.04
C ARG A 67 -4.02 14.17 3.02
N TRP A 68 -3.42 14.05 1.83
CA TRP A 68 -3.59 15.02 0.76
C TRP A 68 -5.06 15.19 0.37
N TYR A 69 -5.82 14.10 0.26
CA TYR A 69 -7.25 14.15 -0.02
C TYR A 69 -8.01 14.99 1.03
N PHE A 70 -7.77 14.75 2.32
CA PHE A 70 -8.41 15.50 3.39
C PHE A 70 -7.97 16.97 3.45
N GLU A 71 -6.71 17.28 3.18
CA GLU A 71 -6.21 18.66 3.08
C GLU A 71 -6.91 19.43 1.95
N VAL A 72 -7.04 18.82 0.76
CA VAL A 72 -7.76 19.41 -0.38
C VAL A 72 -9.24 19.61 -0.06
N CYS A 73 -9.91 18.60 0.50
CA CYS A 73 -11.32 18.72 0.89
C CYS A 73 -11.54 19.86 1.90
N SER A 74 -10.64 19.99 2.90
CA SER A 74 -10.74 21.06 3.90
C SER A 74 -10.60 22.46 3.29
N LEU A 75 -9.69 22.63 2.33
CA LEU A 75 -9.48 23.89 1.61
C LEU A 75 -10.64 24.23 0.68
N SER A 76 -11.19 23.22 0.00
CA SER A 76 -12.38 23.39 -0.85
C SER A 76 -13.60 23.81 -0.03
N SER A 77 -13.83 23.17 1.13
CA SER A 77 -14.92 23.55 2.05
C SER A 77 -14.73 24.96 2.62
N TYR A 78 -13.51 25.33 3.02
CA TYR A 78 -13.21 26.68 3.51
C TYR A 78 -13.45 27.74 2.42
N ARG A 79 -13.02 27.49 1.17
CA ARG A 79 -13.28 28.39 0.04
C ARG A 79 -14.78 28.59 -0.20
N GLN A 80 -15.58 27.52 -0.16
CA GLN A 80 -17.04 27.64 -0.33
C GLN A 80 -17.69 28.49 0.76
N MET A 81 -17.28 28.35 2.03
CA MET A 81 -17.80 29.17 3.11
C MET A 81 -17.39 30.64 2.99
N VAL A 82 -16.16 30.93 2.58
CA VAL A 82 -15.71 32.31 2.35
C VAL A 82 -16.51 32.95 1.21
N THR A 83 -16.69 32.23 0.09
CA THR A 83 -17.46 32.75 -1.05
C THR A 83 -18.92 33.05 -0.68
N LEU A 84 -19.60 32.13 0.04
CA LEU A 84 -20.99 32.32 0.50
C LEU A 84 -21.15 33.51 1.45
N ASN A 85 -20.17 33.76 2.32
CA ASN A 85 -20.22 34.86 3.28
C ASN A 85 -19.75 36.20 2.71
N SER A 86 -19.20 36.22 1.49
CA SER A 86 -18.75 37.43 0.79
C SER A 86 -19.72 37.97 -0.26
N VAL A 87 -20.85 37.31 -0.51
CA VAL A 87 -21.92 37.84 -1.37
C VAL A 87 -22.80 38.77 -0.52
N PRO A 88 -22.82 40.10 -0.78
CA PRO A 88 -23.73 40.99 -0.06
C PRO A 88 -25.18 40.66 -0.45
N PRO A 89 -26.15 40.80 0.47
CA PRO A 89 -27.55 40.65 0.12
C PRO A 89 -27.88 41.74 -0.92
N GLU A 90 -28.28 41.33 -2.12
CA GLU A 90 -28.78 42.24 -3.14
C GLU A 90 -29.90 43.11 -2.53
N ALA A 91 -29.73 44.44 -2.66
CA ALA A 91 -30.61 45.48 -2.17
C ALA A 91 -31.67 45.87 -3.22
#